data_AF-A0A973FPT3-F1
#
_entry.id   AF-A0A973FPT3-F1
#
_cell.length_a   1.000
_cell.length_b   1.000
_cell.length_c   1.000
_cell.angle_alpha   90.00
_cell.angle_beta   90.00
_cell.angle_gamma   90.00
#
_symmetry.space_group_name_H-M   'P 1'
#
loop_
_entity.id
_entity.type
_entity.pdbx_description
1 polymer ?
#
loop_
_entity_poly.entity_id
_entity_poly.type
_entity_poly.pdbx_seq_one_letter_code
_entity_poly.pdbx_strand_id
1 'polypeptide(L)' 'MQTPEALLVQTCLAWGIALSADQLGQFTTYADELCRYNEQVNLTAISDPLEIYRRHFLDSLSLARFWG' A
#
# COMPACT_ATOMS: atom_id res chain seq x y z
N MET A 1 -15.62 1.14 9.38
CA MET A 1 -15.11 0.59 8.11
C MET A 1 -13.63 0.95 8.06
N GLN A 2 -12.75 -0.04 7.92
CA GLN A 2 -11.30 0.16 7.93
C GLN A 2 -10.86 0.41 6.48
N THR A 3 -10.32 1.59 6.18
CA THR A 3 -9.86 1.91 4.81
C THR A 3 -8.42 1.41 4.61
N PRO A 4 -8.02 1.06 3.37
CA PRO A 4 -6.66 0.59 3.08
C PRO A 4 -5.56 1.59 3.49
N GLU A 5 -5.84 2.89 3.36
CA GLU A 5 -4.94 3.97 3.75
C GLU A 5 -4.78 4.04 5.27
N ALA A 6 -5.87 3.86 6.01
CA ALA A 6 -5.82 3.84 7.47
C ALA A 6 -5.02 2.64 8.00
N LEU A 7 -5.08 1.49 7.29
CA LEU A 7 -4.24 0.33 7.59
C LEU A 7 -2.75 0.66 7.38
N LEU A 8 -2.39 1.23 6.23
CA LEU A 8 -1.02 1.62 5.92
C LEU A 8 -0.44 2.57 6.96
N VAL A 9 -1.17 3.64 7.28
CA VAL A 9 -0.74 4.64 8.26
C VAL A 9 -0.52 4.01 9.63
N GLN A 10 -1.48 3.22 10.12
CA GLN A 10 -1.38 2.60 11.44
C GLN A 10 -0.19 1.63 11.53
N THR A 11 0.03 0.81 10.49
CA THR A 11 1.14 -0.14 10.47
C THR A 11 2.49 0.57 10.36
N CYS A 12 2.62 1.56 9.47
CA CYS A 12 3.86 2.33 9.34
C CYS A 12 4.21 3.07 10.63
N LEU A 13 3.22 3.70 11.28
CA LEU A 13 3.42 4.34 12.59
C LEU A 13 3.88 3.34 13.66
N ALA A 14 3.29 2.15 13.72
CA ALA A 14 3.74 1.09 14.62
C ALA A 14 5.16 0.60 14.30
N TRP A 15 5.63 0.81 13.06
CA TRP A 15 7.00 0.52 12.65
C TRP A 15 7.98 1.68 12.88
N GLY A 16 7.53 2.82 13.39
CA GLY A 16 8.34 4.02 13.55
C GLY A 16 8.54 4.80 12.24
N ILE A 17 7.77 4.49 11.20
CA ILE A 17 7.80 5.14 9.89
C ILE A 17 6.64 6.13 9.83
N ALA A 18 6.96 7.43 9.87
CA ALA A 18 5.96 8.47 9.68
C ALA A 18 5.81 8.77 8.18
N LEU A 19 4.60 8.60 7.64
CA LEU A 19 4.27 8.96 6.27
C LEU A 19 3.76 10.40 6.21
N SER A 20 4.27 11.19 5.26
CA SER A 20 3.73 12.53 4.98
C SER A 20 2.42 12.45 4.19
N ALA A 21 1.65 13.55 4.17
CA ALA A 21 0.43 13.64 3.39
C ALA A 21 0.69 13.43 1.88
N ASP A 22 1.80 13.96 1.35
CA ASP A 22 2.23 13.73 -0.03
C ASP A 22 2.53 12.25 -0.31
N GLN A 23 3.23 11.57 0.59
CA GLN A 23 3.52 10.13 0.43
C GLN A 23 2.24 9.30 0.43
N LEU A 24 1.27 9.64 1.30
CA LEU A 24 -0.04 8.99 1.28
C LEU A 24 -0.77 9.21 -0.05
N GLY A 25 -0.75 10.43 -0.59
CA GLY A 25 -1.31 10.73 -1.92
C GLY A 25 -0.65 9.92 -3.04
N GLN A 26 0.67 9.71 -2.95
CA GLN A 26 1.40 8.85 -3.89
C GLN A 26 0.96 7.39 -3.80
N PHE A 27 0.81 6.83 -2.59
CA PHE A 27 0.29 5.48 -2.40
C PHE A 27 -1.12 5.31 -2.95
N THR A 28 -2.01 6.28 -2.73
CA THR A 28 -3.38 6.25 -3.27
C THR A 28 -3.37 6.28 -4.79
N THR A 29 -2.59 7.18 -5.40
CA THR A 29 -2.49 7.28 -6.87
C THR A 29 -1.96 5.98 -7.47
N TYR A 30 -0.90 5.43 -6.89
CA TYR A 30 -0.31 4.19 -7.38
C TYR A 30 -1.25 2.99 -7.21
N ALA A 31 -2.03 2.92 -6.12
CA ALA A 31 -3.03 1.88 -5.95
C ALA A 31 -4.14 1.94 -7.01
N ASP A 32 -4.61 3.14 -7.35
CA ASP A 32 -5.62 3.35 -8.40
C ASP A 32 -5.10 2.89 -9.77
N GLU A 33 -3.86 3.27 -10.11
CA GLU A 33 -3.20 2.83 -11.34
C GLU A 33 -3.04 1.31 -11.39
N LEU A 34 -2.68 0.68 -10.27
CA LEU A 34 -2.52 -0.77 -10.17
C LEU A 34 -3.85 -1.49 -10.37
N CYS A 35 -4.93 -1.00 -9.76
CA CYS A 35 -6.29 -1.51 -9.96
C CYS A 35 -6.71 -1.40 -11.44
N ARG A 36 -6.54 -0.21 -12.04
CA ARG A 36 -6.89 0.03 -13.45
C ARG A 36 -6.11 -0.87 -14.39
N TYR A 37 -4.83 -1.11 -14.12
CA TYR A 37 -4.00 -1.98 -14.93
C TYR A 37 -4.36 -3.47 -14.73
N ASN A 38 -4.70 -3.87 -13.50
CA ASN A 38 -5.14 -5.24 -13.22
C ASN A 38 -6.47 -5.58 -13.92
N GLU A 39 -7.41 -4.64 -14.04
CA GLU A 39 -8.66 -4.83 -14.79
C GLU A 39 -8.43 -5.16 -16.28
N GLN A 40 -7.33 -4.68 -16.86
CA GLN A 40 -7.04 -4.86 -18.29
C GLN A 40 -6.10 -6.03 -18.58
N VAL A 41 -5.21 -6.39 -17.65
CA VAL A 41 -4.07 -7.27 -17.94
C VAL A 41 -4.01 -8.53 -17.06
N ASN A 42 -4.80 -8.63 -15.97
CA ASN A 42 -4.68 -9.69 -14.96
C ASN A 42 -3.23 -9.84 -14.43
N LEU A 43 -2.55 -8.71 -14.18
CA LEU A 43 -1.11 -8.67 -13.93
C LEU A 43 -0.73 -9.27 -12.56
N THR A 44 -1.54 -9.03 -11.55
CA THR A 44 -1.51 -9.74 -10.28
C THR A 44 -2.92 -10.29 -10.07
N ALA A 45 -3.11 -11.55 -9.69
CA ALA A 45 -4.43 -12.15 -9.47
C ALA A 45 -5.21 -11.53 -8.27
N ILE A 46 -4.85 -10.31 -7.86
CA ILE A 46 -5.28 -9.58 -6.67
C ILE A 46 -5.95 -8.29 -7.13
N SER A 47 -7.28 -8.31 -7.13
CA SER A 47 -8.11 -7.16 -7.51
C SER A 47 -8.64 -6.38 -6.29
N ASP A 48 -8.38 -6.86 -5.07
CA ASP A 48 -8.84 -6.22 -3.84
C ASP A 48 -7.84 -5.13 -3.41
N PRO A 49 -8.29 -3.84 -3.34
CA PRO A 49 -7.46 -2.74 -2.86
C PRO A 49 -6.83 -3.03 -1.49
N LEU A 50 -7.53 -3.70 -0.57
CA LEU A 50 -6.99 -4.00 0.75
C LEU A 50 -5.80 -4.98 0.67
N GLU A 51 -5.88 -5.97 -0.23
CA GLU A 51 -4.80 -6.92 -0.45
C GLU A 51 -3.61 -6.29 -1.17
N ILE A 52 -3.82 -5.30 -2.05
CA ILE A 52 -2.72 -4.52 -2.65
C ILE A 52 -1.92 -3.82 -1.56
N TYR A 53 -2.60 -3.13 -0.63
CA TYR A 53 -1.92 -2.43 0.46
C TYR A 53 -1.17 -3.38 1.38
N ARG A 54 -1.71 -4.57 1.66
CA ARG A 54 -1.05 -5.59 2.50
C ARG A 54 0.14 -6.26 1.79
N ARG A 55 -0.06 -6.77 0.59
CA ARG A 55 0.90 -7.65 -0.09
C ARG A 55 1.91 -6.94 -0.98
N HIS A 56 1.64 -5.69 -1.38
CA HIS A 56 2.58 -4.91 -2.18
C HIS A 56 3.23 -3.82 -1.35
N PHE A 57 2.44 -2.99 -0.65
CA PHE A 57 3.01 -1.85 0.08
C PHE A 57 3.64 -2.25 1.40
N LEU A 58 2.89 -2.92 2.28
CA LEU A 58 3.41 -3.31 3.59
C LEU A 58 4.54 -4.33 3.51
N ASP A 59 4.45 -5.32 2.60
CA ASP A 59 5.55 -6.25 2.36
C ASP A 59 6.83 -5.52 1.90
N SER A 60 6.72 -4.58 0.95
CA SER A 60 7.90 -3.80 0.49
C SER A 60 8.47 -2.90 1.59
N LEU A 61 7.60 -2.26 2.38
CA LEU A 61 8.02 -1.41 3.51
C LEU A 61 8.59 -2.23 4.68
N SER A 62 8.22 -3.50 4.82
CA SER A 62 8.78 -4.39 5.85
C SER A 62 10.28 -4.61 5.64
N LEU A 63 10.77 -4.56 4.40
CA LEU A 63 12.20 -4.62 4.09
C LEU A 63 12.92 -3.36 4.59
N ALA A 64 12.29 -2.18 4.48
CA ALA A 64 12.84 -0.95 5.04
C ALA A 64 12.94 -1.00 6.58
N ARG A 65 12.07 -1.78 7.24
CA ARG A 65 12.17 -2.05 8.68
C ARG A 65 13.33 -3.00 9.04
N PHE A 66 13.65 -3.98 8.19
CA PHE A 66 14.69 -4.98 8.49
C PHE A 66 16.10 -4.53 8.12
N TRP A 67 16.24 -3.56 7.21
CA TRP A 67 17.53 -3.01 6.79
C TRP A 67 17.84 -1.60 7.33
N GLY A 68 16.99 -1.07 8.20
CA GLY A 68 17.21 0.19 8.92
C GLY A 68 17.86 -0.01 10.28
#